data_AF-A0A662FW63-F1
#
_entry.id   AF-A0A662FW63-F1
#
_cell.length_a   1.000
_cell.length_b   1.000
_cell.length_c   1.000
_cell.angle_alpha   90.00
_cell.angle_beta   90.00
_cell.angle_gamma   90.00
#
_symmetry.space_group_name_H-M   'P 1'
#
loop_
_entity.id
_entity.type
_entity.pdbx_description
1 polymer ?
#
loop_
_entity_poly.entity_id
_entity_poly.type
_entity_poly.pdbx_seq_one_letter_code
_entity_poly.pdbx_strand_id
1 'polypeptide(L)'
;MKTEGYPMENDEKIRELIKKYIFNVSYALRNIKKKSEGHKRINEVILLSQCYLNDARYYLEKNMLSASLACVSYSEGLLDALRHLGFLDFKWPHPTERKKVLVGGTFDIIHPGHLYLLRKAKSLGHVIVIVARDTTVERIKGRKPVIPERQRLEVIKSIKYVDEAYLGEKDFDLEKVLEKYKPDIVLLGPDQSKIREKLEEIIKKKDLSIEVLSLSSKFRGYTLTSTSKIIEKILKLFG
;
A
#
# COMPACT_ATOMS: atom_id res chain seq x y z
N MET A 1 11.47 -36.69 -27.97
CA MET A 1 10.07 -36.23 -28.02
C MET A 1 10.00 -34.83 -27.45
N LYS A 2 9.30 -33.96 -28.19
CA LYS A 2 8.94 -32.54 -28.02
C LYS A 2 9.32 -31.81 -26.72
N THR A 3 9.98 -30.67 -26.93
CA THR A 3 9.98 -29.48 -26.09
C THR A 3 8.54 -29.04 -25.79
N GLU A 4 8.12 -29.04 -24.53
CA GLU A 4 6.90 -28.34 -24.10
C GLU A 4 7.30 -27.09 -23.33
N GLY A 5 7.18 -25.96 -24.01
CA GLY A 5 7.44 -24.65 -23.45
C GLY A 5 6.29 -24.20 -22.55
N TYR A 6 6.64 -23.75 -21.35
CA TYR A 6 5.89 -22.70 -20.64
C TYR A 6 6.79 -21.99 -19.60
N PRO A 7 7.45 -20.87 -19.97
CA PRO A 7 7.87 -19.87 -18.98
C PRO A 7 7.61 -18.39 -19.39
N MET A 8 6.94 -18.12 -20.52
CA MET A 8 6.85 -16.76 -21.09
C MET A 8 6.12 -15.74 -20.20
N GLU A 9 5.09 -16.17 -19.46
CA GLU A 9 4.23 -15.26 -18.68
C GLU A 9 4.88 -14.78 -17.36
N ASN A 10 5.89 -15.51 -16.87
CA ASN A 10 6.67 -15.12 -15.68
C ASN A 10 7.81 -14.17 -16.05
N ASP A 11 8.46 -14.44 -17.18
CA ASP A 11 9.58 -13.65 -17.70
C ASP A 11 9.16 -12.23 -18.11
N GLU A 12 7.96 -12.07 -18.70
CA GLU A 12 7.44 -10.75 -19.06
C GLU A 12 7.13 -9.89 -17.82
N LYS A 13 6.55 -10.49 -16.77
CA LYS A 13 6.32 -9.81 -15.48
C LYS A 13 7.64 -9.42 -14.82
N ILE A 14 8.64 -10.30 -14.86
CA ILE A 14 10.00 -10.01 -14.35
C ILE A 14 10.65 -8.89 -15.17
N ARG A 15 10.50 -8.91 -16.50
CA ARG A 15 11.02 -7.87 -17.39
C ARG A 15 10.41 -6.50 -17.07
N GLU A 16 9.10 -6.40 -16.88
CA GLU A 16 8.43 -5.16 -16.46
C GLU A 16 8.89 -4.70 -15.07
N LEU A 17 9.06 -5.63 -14.13
CA LEU A 17 9.62 -5.34 -12.81
C LEU A 17 11.03 -4.73 -12.93
N ILE A 18 11.91 -5.34 -13.72
CA ILE A 18 13.27 -4.86 -13.93
C ILE A 18 13.27 -3.47 -14.57
N LYS A 19 12.48 -3.25 -15.63
CA LYS A 19 12.35 -1.92 -16.27
C LYS A 19 11.97 -0.85 -15.26
N LYS A 20 11.02 -1.17 -14.37
CA LYS A 20 10.62 -0.26 -13.29
C LYS A 20 11.77 0.04 -12.33
N TYR A 21 12.52 -0.96 -11.88
CA TYR A 21 13.66 -0.75 -10.98
C TYR A 21 14.73 0.11 -11.68
N ILE A 22 15.01 -0.15 -12.96
CA ILE A 22 15.95 0.64 -13.76
C ILE A 22 15.50 2.10 -13.83
N PHE A 23 14.22 2.34 -14.11
CA PHE A 23 13.65 3.69 -14.10
C PHE A 23 13.81 4.36 -12.74
N ASN A 24 13.48 3.66 -11.66
CA ASN A 24 13.55 4.18 -10.30
C ASN A 24 14.95 4.63 -9.90
N VAL A 25 15.95 3.76 -10.11
CA VAL A 25 17.36 4.06 -9.86
C VAL A 25 17.86 5.19 -10.76
N SER A 26 17.47 5.20 -12.03
CA SER A 26 17.82 6.28 -12.97
C SER A 26 17.28 7.63 -12.52
N TYR A 27 16.06 7.67 -11.99
CA TYR A 27 15.46 8.88 -11.44
C TYR A 27 16.17 9.32 -10.16
N ALA A 28 16.39 8.40 -9.22
CA ALA A 28 17.06 8.69 -7.96
C ALA A 28 18.44 9.32 -8.22
N LEU A 29 19.27 8.67 -9.03
CA LEU A 29 20.61 9.15 -9.40
C LEU A 29 20.61 10.56 -10.01
N ARG A 30 19.59 10.91 -10.81
CA ARG A 30 19.44 12.25 -11.40
C ARG A 30 19.02 13.32 -10.37
N ASN A 31 18.40 12.91 -9.26
CA ASN A 31 17.79 13.79 -8.26
C ASN A 31 18.49 13.75 -6.90
N ILE A 32 19.68 13.14 -6.80
CA ILE A 32 20.48 13.13 -5.58
C ILE A 32 20.90 14.55 -5.21
N LYS A 33 20.59 14.96 -3.98
CA LYS A 33 21.23 16.08 -3.31
C LYS A 33 22.13 15.53 -2.21
N LYS A 34 23.36 16.02 -2.13
CA LYS A 34 24.31 15.59 -1.09
C LYS A 34 24.10 16.44 0.16
N LYS A 35 23.94 15.83 1.32
CA LYS A 35 23.74 16.56 2.61
C LYS A 35 25.06 16.93 3.30
N SER A 36 26.17 16.34 2.88
CA SER A 36 27.51 16.63 3.41
C SER A 36 28.51 16.75 2.26
N GLU A 37 29.27 17.85 2.21
CA GLU A 37 30.48 17.94 1.40
C GLU A 37 31.60 17.16 2.08
N GLY A 38 32.27 16.24 1.38
CA GLY A 38 33.64 15.85 1.79
C GLY A 38 34.02 14.37 1.81
N HIS A 39 33.11 13.39 1.69
CA HIS A 39 33.56 11.99 1.72
C HIS A 39 33.74 11.44 0.30
N LYS A 40 35.00 11.36 -0.16
CA LYS A 40 35.41 10.71 -1.43
C LYS A 40 34.75 9.33 -1.63
N ARG A 41 34.62 8.57 -0.54
CA ARG A 41 33.95 7.26 -0.48
C ARG A 41 32.46 7.29 -0.87
N ILE A 42 31.73 8.38 -0.63
CA ILE A 42 30.31 8.48 -1.03
C ILE A 42 30.20 8.57 -2.55
N ASN A 43 31.08 9.34 -3.19
CA ASN A 43 31.10 9.46 -4.65
C ASN A 43 31.46 8.11 -5.31
N GLU A 44 32.37 7.35 -4.69
CA GLU A 44 32.71 6.00 -5.14
C GLU A 44 31.51 5.05 -5.07
N VAL A 45 30.71 5.10 -3.99
CA VAL A 45 29.49 4.28 -3.87
C VAL A 45 28.39 4.73 -4.86
N ILE A 46 28.22 6.03 -5.10
CA ILE A 46 27.30 6.52 -6.14
C ILE A 46 27.74 6.04 -7.53
N LEU A 47 29.04 6.12 -7.83
CA LEU A 47 29.60 5.63 -9.09
C LEU A 47 29.38 4.12 -9.23
N LEU A 48 29.62 3.36 -8.16
CA LEU A 48 29.37 1.93 -8.13
C LEU A 48 27.89 1.61 -8.41
N SER A 49 26.96 2.36 -7.80
CA SER A 49 25.53 2.26 -8.10
C SER A 49 25.23 2.53 -9.59
N GLN A 50 25.87 3.53 -10.21
CA GLN A 50 25.74 3.81 -11.65
C GLN A 50 26.25 2.66 -12.52
N CYS A 51 27.40 2.06 -12.17
CA CYS A 51 27.93 0.88 -12.86
C CYS A 51 26.93 -0.28 -12.85
N TYR A 52 26.39 -0.62 -11.67
CA TYR A 52 25.38 -1.68 -11.56
C TYR A 52 24.09 -1.38 -12.31
N LEU A 53 23.67 -0.11 -12.39
CA LEU A 53 22.53 0.28 -13.21
C LEU A 53 22.80 0.06 -14.71
N ASN A 54 24.02 0.36 -15.18
CA ASN A 54 24.41 0.12 -16.57
C ASN A 54 24.49 -1.39 -16.88
N ASP A 55 25.04 -2.19 -15.97
CA ASP A 55 25.06 -3.65 -16.09
C ASP A 55 23.64 -4.20 -16.14
N ALA A 56 22.73 -3.69 -15.31
CA ALA A 56 21.33 -4.09 -15.33
C ALA A 56 20.68 -3.85 -16.70
N ARG A 57 20.90 -2.68 -17.31
CA ARG A 57 20.41 -2.38 -18.67
C ARG A 57 21.00 -3.33 -19.70
N TYR A 58 22.32 -3.54 -19.66
CA TYR A 58 23.01 -4.47 -20.55
C TYR A 58 22.42 -5.89 -20.45
N TYR A 59 22.27 -6.43 -19.24
CA TYR A 59 21.70 -7.76 -19.04
C TYR A 59 20.24 -7.85 -19.45
N LEU A 60 19.45 -6.78 -19.29
CA LEU A 60 18.06 -6.74 -19.76
C LEU A 60 17.97 -6.83 -21.30
N GLU A 61 18.85 -6.12 -22.01
CA GLU A 61 18.97 -6.17 -23.47
C GLU A 61 19.36 -7.56 -23.95
N LYS A 62 20.24 -8.26 -23.21
CA LYS A 62 20.63 -9.65 -23.49
C LYS A 62 19.61 -10.70 -23.01
N ASN A 63 18.44 -10.28 -22.53
CA ASN A 63 17.40 -11.15 -21.95
C ASN A 63 17.88 -12.00 -20.74
N MET A 64 18.94 -11.55 -20.05
CA MET A 64 19.47 -12.17 -18.84
C MET A 64 18.76 -11.61 -17.60
N LEU A 65 17.48 -11.95 -17.44
CA LEU A 65 16.58 -11.32 -16.46
C LEU A 65 17.08 -11.41 -15.02
N SER A 66 17.58 -12.58 -14.58
CA SER A 66 18.08 -12.77 -13.21
C SER A 66 19.30 -11.89 -12.90
N ALA A 67 20.25 -11.81 -13.83
CA ALA A 67 21.44 -10.96 -13.68
C ALA A 67 21.04 -9.48 -13.66
N SER A 68 20.14 -9.08 -14.55
CA SER A 68 19.61 -7.72 -14.60
C SER A 68 18.90 -7.32 -13.31
N LEU A 69 18.04 -8.19 -12.78
CA LEU A 69 17.33 -7.97 -11.52
C LEU A 69 18.30 -7.86 -10.34
N ALA A 70 19.32 -8.72 -10.28
CA ALA A 70 20.34 -8.68 -9.24
C ALA A 70 21.13 -7.36 -9.26
N CYS A 71 21.60 -6.94 -10.44
CA CYS A 71 22.35 -5.68 -10.61
C CYS A 71 21.51 -4.46 -10.20
N VAL A 72 20.27 -4.36 -10.66
CA VAL A 72 19.44 -3.19 -10.36
C VAL A 72 19.02 -3.15 -8.88
N SER A 73 18.76 -4.29 -8.26
CA SER A 73 18.45 -4.38 -6.83
C SER A 73 19.65 -3.98 -5.97
N TYR A 74 20.86 -4.37 -6.38
CA TYR A 74 22.09 -3.96 -5.71
C TYR A 74 22.32 -2.45 -5.83
N SER A 75 22.10 -1.89 -7.03
CA SER A 75 22.18 -0.44 -7.27
C SER A 75 21.19 0.35 -6.40
N GLU A 76 19.94 -0.12 -6.28
CA GLU A 76 18.92 0.47 -5.40
C GLU A 76 19.33 0.43 -3.93
N GLY A 77 19.81 -0.73 -3.45
CA GLY A 77 20.25 -0.94 -2.07
C GLY A 77 21.42 -0.03 -1.66
N LEU A 78 22.40 0.21 -2.54
CA LEU A 78 23.50 1.15 -2.28
C LEU A 78 23.00 2.57 -2.04
N LEU A 79 22.06 3.05 -2.87
CA LEU A 79 21.49 4.40 -2.73
C LEU A 79 20.62 4.50 -1.48
N ASP A 80 19.85 3.46 -1.16
CA ASP A 80 19.02 3.42 0.03
C ASP A 80 19.86 3.45 1.31
N ALA A 81 20.97 2.70 1.35
CA ALA A 81 21.89 2.72 2.48
C ALA A 81 22.47 4.12 2.71
N LEU A 82 22.96 4.78 1.65
CA LEU A 82 23.48 6.14 1.78
C LEU A 82 22.42 7.16 2.20
N ARG A 83 21.17 7.00 1.73
CA ARG A 83 20.03 7.83 2.16
C ARG A 83 19.71 7.64 3.64
N HIS A 84 19.65 6.40 4.11
CA HIS A 84 19.35 6.07 5.51
C HIS A 84 20.43 6.56 6.47
N LEU A 85 21.69 6.52 6.03
CA LEU A 85 22.83 7.07 6.77
C LEU A 85 22.89 8.61 6.75
N GLY A 86 21.94 9.28 6.07
CA GLY A 86 21.84 10.73 6.04
C GLY A 86 22.79 11.41 5.05
N PHE A 87 23.52 10.66 4.24
CA PHE A 87 24.49 11.21 3.28
C PHE A 87 23.82 11.79 2.02
N LEU A 88 22.74 11.17 1.57
CA LEU A 88 21.98 11.60 0.40
C LEU A 88 20.56 12.01 0.75
N ASP A 89 20.05 12.98 0.00
CA ASP A 89 18.65 13.35 -0.06
C ASP A 89 18.13 13.10 -1.47
N PHE A 90 17.21 12.16 -1.60
CA PHE A 90 16.44 11.97 -2.81
C PHE A 90 15.15 11.25 -2.46
N LYS A 91 14.15 11.43 -3.32
CA LYS A 91 12.96 10.60 -3.31
C LYS A 91 13.14 9.55 -4.38
N TRP A 92 12.86 8.29 -4.05
CA TRP A 92 12.52 7.34 -5.10
C TRP A 92 11.41 7.98 -5.91
N PRO A 93 11.35 7.80 -7.24
CA PRO A 93 10.07 7.94 -7.88
C PRO A 93 9.24 6.82 -7.24
N HIS A 94 8.52 7.18 -6.18
CA HIS A 94 7.27 6.53 -5.90
C HIS A 94 6.62 6.43 -7.26
N PRO A 95 6.19 5.24 -7.70
CA PRO A 95 5.42 5.19 -8.93
C PRO A 95 4.39 6.28 -8.75
N THR A 96 4.51 7.34 -9.56
CA THR A 96 3.60 8.48 -9.57
C THR A 96 2.23 8.04 -10.09
N GLU A 97 1.97 6.73 -10.04
CA GLU A 97 0.94 5.94 -10.68
C GLU A 97 0.62 4.66 -9.88
N ARG A 98 1.00 4.54 -8.59
CA ARG A 98 0.27 3.60 -7.74
C ARG A 98 -0.99 4.30 -7.27
N LYS A 99 -2.13 3.89 -7.85
CA LYS A 99 -3.46 4.32 -7.45
C LYS A 99 -3.54 4.42 -5.92
N LYS A 100 -3.95 5.57 -5.39
CA LYS A 100 -4.27 5.75 -3.99
C LYS A 100 -5.54 4.97 -3.69
N VAL A 101 -5.45 4.02 -2.78
CA VAL A 101 -6.54 3.15 -2.38
C VAL A 101 -6.99 3.56 -0.99
N LEU A 102 -8.16 4.16 -0.91
CA LEU A 102 -8.79 4.51 0.35
C LEU A 102 -9.57 3.30 0.90
N VAL A 103 -9.36 2.98 2.17
CA VAL A 103 -10.12 1.97 2.90
C VAL A 103 -10.68 2.60 4.17
N GLY A 104 -12.00 2.53 4.37
CA GLY A 104 -12.65 3.03 5.58
C GLY A 104 -13.19 1.89 6.45
N GLY A 105 -13.03 1.99 7.77
CA GLY A 105 -13.54 0.94 8.67
C GLY A 105 -13.48 1.27 10.16
N THR A 106 -14.24 0.50 10.95
CA THR A 106 -14.13 0.53 12.41
C THR A 106 -12.81 -0.09 12.87
N PHE A 107 -12.40 -1.23 12.31
CA PHE A 107 -11.19 -1.95 12.73
C PHE A 107 -11.14 -2.27 14.24
N ASP A 108 -12.30 -2.61 14.82
CA ASP A 108 -12.41 -3.00 16.23
C ASP A 108 -12.06 -4.49 16.39
N ILE A 109 -11.16 -4.80 17.32
CA ILE A 109 -10.51 -6.11 17.49
C ILE A 109 -10.00 -6.67 16.15
N ILE A 110 -8.72 -6.45 15.84
CA ILE A 110 -8.14 -6.90 14.56
C ILE A 110 -8.24 -8.43 14.41
N HIS A 111 -8.61 -8.85 13.21
CA HIS A 111 -8.85 -10.25 12.87
C HIS A 111 -8.57 -10.50 11.39
N PRO A 112 -8.48 -11.77 10.93
CA PRO A 112 -8.10 -12.09 9.55
C PRO A 112 -8.98 -11.44 8.47
N GLY A 113 -10.25 -11.16 8.75
CA GLY A 113 -11.12 -10.39 7.84
C GLY A 113 -10.58 -8.99 7.51
N HIS A 114 -10.04 -8.25 8.49
CA HIS A 114 -9.42 -6.95 8.26
C HIS A 114 -8.12 -7.10 7.45
N LEU A 115 -7.27 -8.08 7.80
CA LEU A 115 -6.03 -8.33 7.07
C LEU A 115 -6.28 -8.71 5.61
N TYR A 116 -7.35 -9.47 5.33
CA TYR A 116 -7.76 -9.80 3.96
C TYR A 116 -8.11 -8.54 3.16
N LEU A 117 -8.91 -7.65 3.72
CA LEU A 117 -9.27 -6.37 3.09
C LEU A 117 -8.03 -5.50 2.82
N LEU A 118 -7.19 -5.30 3.84
CA LEU A 118 -5.99 -4.47 3.71
C LEU A 118 -4.97 -5.06 2.73
N ARG A 119 -4.80 -6.39 2.71
CA ARG A 119 -3.95 -7.07 1.73
C ARG A 119 -4.46 -6.88 0.30
N LYS A 120 -5.78 -6.92 0.09
CA LYS A 120 -6.39 -6.63 -1.21
C LYS A 120 -6.19 -5.17 -1.60
N ALA A 121 -6.38 -4.24 -0.67
CA ALA A 121 -6.08 -2.82 -0.92
C ALA A 121 -4.62 -2.62 -1.34
N LYS A 122 -3.68 -3.29 -0.65
CA LYS A 122 -2.25 -3.19 -0.96
C LYS A 122 -1.87 -3.70 -2.34
N SER A 123 -2.60 -4.70 -2.85
CA SER A 123 -2.41 -5.18 -4.23
C SER A 123 -2.90 -4.19 -5.30
N LEU A 124 -3.78 -3.24 -4.93
CA LEU A 124 -4.33 -2.24 -5.83
C LEU A 124 -3.49 -0.95 -5.87
N GLY A 125 -2.68 -0.67 -4.84
CA GLY A 125 -1.80 0.49 -4.84
C GLY A 125 -1.37 0.97 -3.45
N HIS A 126 -1.32 2.29 -3.27
CA HIS A 126 -0.90 2.96 -2.02
C HIS A 126 -2.08 3.08 -1.06
N VAL A 127 -1.99 2.45 0.11
CA VAL A 127 -3.14 2.24 1.00
C VAL A 127 -3.24 3.33 2.06
N ILE A 128 -4.32 4.10 1.98
CA ILE A 128 -4.71 5.09 2.99
C ILE A 128 -5.91 4.54 3.77
N VAL A 129 -5.74 4.33 5.07
CA VAL A 129 -6.81 3.80 5.93
C VAL A 129 -7.45 4.92 6.76
N ILE A 130 -8.77 5.02 6.70
CA ILE A 130 -9.57 5.91 7.54
C ILE A 130 -10.25 5.09 8.65
N VAL A 131 -9.77 5.27 9.87
CA VAL A 131 -10.28 4.63 11.08
C VAL A 131 -11.48 5.45 11.59
N ALA A 132 -12.64 4.82 11.66
CA ALA A 132 -13.87 5.47 12.11
C ALA A 132 -13.76 5.95 13.57
N ARG A 133 -14.34 7.12 13.86
CA ARG A 133 -14.42 7.67 15.22
C ARG A 133 -15.33 6.85 16.10
N ASP A 134 -15.07 6.83 17.40
CA ASP A 134 -15.91 6.12 18.37
C ASP A 134 -17.36 6.64 18.33
N THR A 135 -17.52 7.97 18.24
CA THR A 135 -18.83 8.65 18.14
C THR A 135 -19.59 8.26 16.87
N THR A 136 -18.89 8.15 15.74
CA THR A 136 -19.48 7.68 14.47
C THR A 136 -19.96 6.25 14.59
N VAL A 137 -19.16 5.38 15.20
CA VAL A 137 -19.49 3.96 15.36
C VAL A 137 -20.70 3.79 16.26
N GLU A 138 -20.74 4.51 17.38
CA GLU A 138 -21.88 4.52 18.31
C GLU A 138 -23.16 4.96 17.62
N ARG A 139 -23.13 6.05 16.85
CA ARG A 139 -24.29 6.53 16.08
C ARG A 139 -24.81 5.51 15.06
N ILE A 140 -23.91 4.82 14.35
CA ILE A 140 -24.29 3.91 13.25
C ILE A 140 -24.67 2.52 13.77
N LYS A 141 -23.94 2.00 14.77
CA LYS A 141 -24.08 0.62 15.25
C LYS A 141 -24.84 0.51 16.57
N GLY A 142 -25.21 1.63 17.18
CA GLY A 142 -25.89 1.68 18.48
C GLY A 142 -25.01 1.29 19.68
N ARG A 143 -23.70 1.12 19.46
CA ARG A 143 -22.73 0.77 20.51
C ARG A 143 -21.35 1.31 20.22
N LYS A 144 -20.59 1.60 21.26
CA LYS A 144 -19.17 1.93 21.14
C LYS A 144 -18.35 0.70 20.70
N PRO A 145 -17.23 0.92 19.98
CA PRO A 145 -16.20 -0.10 19.82
C PRO A 145 -15.69 -0.60 21.18
N VAL A 146 -15.16 -1.82 21.21
CA VAL A 146 -14.46 -2.34 22.40
C VAL A 146 -13.15 -1.58 22.60
N ILE A 147 -12.42 -1.32 21.52
CA ILE A 147 -11.13 -0.64 21.54
C ILE A 147 -11.31 0.84 21.14
N PRO A 148 -10.87 1.81 21.96
CA PRO A 148 -10.97 3.23 21.63
C PRO A 148 -10.24 3.62 20.33
N GLU A 149 -10.72 4.66 19.66
CA GLU A 149 -10.26 5.04 18.31
C GLU A 149 -8.76 5.28 18.17
N ARG A 150 -8.11 5.87 19.19
CA ARG A 150 -6.66 6.12 19.16
C ARG A 150 -5.85 4.83 19.20
N GLN A 151 -6.31 3.84 19.96
CA GLN A 151 -5.66 2.53 20.03
C GLN A 151 -5.87 1.75 18.73
N ARG A 152 -7.09 1.78 18.18
CA ARG A 152 -7.37 1.18 16.86
C ARG A 152 -6.48 1.78 15.77
N LEU A 153 -6.31 3.11 15.77
CA LEU A 153 -5.40 3.79 14.85
C LEU A 153 -3.96 3.29 14.97
N GLU A 154 -3.43 3.19 16.19
CA GLU A 154 -2.05 2.76 16.42
C GLU A 154 -1.80 1.34 15.92
N VAL A 155 -2.74 0.43 16.19
CA VAL A 155 -2.67 -0.95 15.68
C VAL A 155 -2.70 -0.95 14.15
N ILE A 156 -3.61 -0.19 13.53
CA ILE A 156 -3.74 -0.13 12.07
C ILE A 156 -2.47 0.41 11.40
N LYS A 157 -1.83 1.44 11.97
CA LYS A 157 -0.55 1.98 11.47
C LYS A 157 0.56 0.94 11.44
N SER A 158 0.50 -0.04 12.34
CA SER A 158 1.52 -1.09 12.47
C SER A 158 1.32 -2.26 11.50
N ILE A 159 0.23 -2.29 10.71
CA ILE A 159 -0.05 -3.38 9.79
C ILE A 159 0.73 -3.18 8.48
N LYS A 160 1.55 -4.17 8.10
CA LYS A 160 2.40 -4.18 6.88
C LYS A 160 1.70 -3.75 5.57
N TYR A 161 0.38 -3.94 5.47
CA TYR A 161 -0.40 -3.62 4.27
C TYR A 161 -0.92 -2.18 4.22
N VAL A 162 -0.61 -1.38 5.23
CA VAL A 162 -1.08 0.01 5.39
C VAL A 162 0.11 0.92 5.15
N ASP A 163 -0.05 1.89 4.24
CA ASP A 163 0.98 2.90 3.99
C ASP A 163 0.75 4.15 4.86
N GLU A 164 -0.52 4.54 5.01
CA GLU A 164 -0.93 5.66 5.85
C GLU A 164 -2.23 5.33 6.58
N ALA A 165 -2.40 5.84 7.80
CA ALA A 165 -3.66 5.71 8.53
C ALA A 165 -3.98 6.96 9.35
N TYR A 166 -5.26 7.34 9.29
CA TYR A 166 -5.80 8.54 9.92
C TYR A 166 -7.13 8.24 10.59
N LEU A 167 -7.50 9.05 11.58
CA LEU A 167 -8.86 9.05 12.09
C LEU A 167 -9.78 9.79 11.11
N GLY A 168 -11.01 9.30 10.95
CA GLY A 168 -12.02 9.94 10.13
C GLY A 168 -12.49 11.30 10.66
N GLU A 169 -13.34 11.95 9.87
CA GLU A 169 -13.96 13.22 10.25
C GLU A 169 -15.03 13.02 11.33
N LYS A 170 -15.15 13.96 12.27
CA LYS A 170 -16.03 13.82 13.45
C LYS A 170 -17.52 13.77 13.09
N ASP A 171 -17.89 14.45 12.02
CA ASP A 171 -19.23 14.52 11.41
C ASP A 171 -19.52 13.34 10.47
N PHE A 172 -18.55 12.45 10.26
CA PHE A 172 -18.62 11.36 9.27
C PHE A 172 -18.87 11.85 7.84
N ASP A 173 -18.22 12.96 7.48
CA ASP A 173 -18.29 13.55 6.16
C ASP A 173 -17.37 12.82 5.17
N LEU A 174 -17.97 11.99 4.30
CA LEU A 174 -17.25 11.26 3.26
C LEU A 174 -16.70 12.20 2.18
N GLU A 175 -17.39 13.31 1.90
CA GLU A 175 -16.98 14.28 0.87
C GLU A 175 -15.66 14.93 1.26
N LYS A 176 -15.54 15.42 2.50
CA LYS A 176 -14.29 15.97 3.04
C LYS A 176 -13.14 14.97 2.99
N VAL A 177 -13.42 13.70 3.26
CA VAL A 177 -12.40 12.63 3.18
C VAL A 177 -11.92 12.47 1.73
N LEU A 178 -12.83 12.41 0.76
CA LEU A 178 -12.45 12.28 -0.66
C LEU A 178 -11.65 13.49 -1.14
N GLU A 179 -12.04 14.71 -0.78
CA GLU A 179 -11.33 15.94 -1.17
C GLU A 179 -9.93 16.04 -0.56
N LYS A 180 -9.80 15.63 0.70
CA LYS A 180 -8.55 15.71 1.45
C LYS A 180 -7.51 14.72 0.95
N TYR A 181 -7.91 13.47 0.74
CA TYR A 181 -6.96 12.39 0.40
C TYR A 181 -6.85 12.12 -1.11
N LYS A 182 -7.84 12.55 -1.89
CA LYS A 182 -7.90 12.42 -3.37
C LYS A 182 -7.54 11.02 -3.83
N PRO A 183 -8.29 9.99 -3.43
CA PRO A 183 -7.99 8.61 -3.80
C PRO A 183 -8.38 8.34 -5.26
N ASP A 184 -7.68 7.40 -5.91
CA ASP A 184 -8.05 6.89 -7.23
C ASP A 184 -9.05 5.73 -7.10
N ILE A 185 -8.94 4.96 -6.01
CA ILE A 185 -9.83 3.83 -5.68
C ILE A 185 -10.35 3.99 -4.26
N VAL A 186 -11.64 3.72 -4.05
CA VAL A 186 -12.19 3.39 -2.73
C VAL A 186 -12.51 1.90 -2.70
N LEU A 187 -11.85 1.15 -1.80
CA LEU A 187 -12.13 -0.27 -1.62
C LEU A 187 -13.02 -0.50 -0.39
N LEU A 188 -14.19 -1.06 -0.62
CA LEU A 188 -15.18 -1.37 0.40
C LEU A 188 -15.17 -2.84 0.80
N GLY A 189 -15.49 -3.09 2.07
CA GLY A 189 -15.84 -4.41 2.57
C GLY A 189 -17.20 -4.89 2.03
N PRO A 190 -17.52 -6.19 2.19
CA PRO A 190 -18.69 -6.82 1.57
C PRO A 190 -20.04 -6.32 2.14
N ASP A 191 -20.07 -5.72 3.32
CA ASP A 191 -21.29 -5.28 4.01
C ASP A 191 -21.49 -3.74 4.00
N GLN A 192 -20.96 -3.03 3.00
CA GLN A 192 -20.91 -1.56 2.97
C GLN A 192 -21.76 -0.91 1.84
N SER A 193 -22.90 -1.52 1.47
CA SER A 193 -23.76 -1.02 0.38
C SER A 193 -24.23 0.43 0.58
N LYS A 194 -24.71 0.79 1.77
CA LYS A 194 -25.14 2.17 2.09
C LYS A 194 -24.03 3.22 1.95
N ILE A 195 -22.77 2.82 2.20
CA ILE A 195 -21.61 3.71 2.01
C ILE A 195 -21.31 3.83 0.52
N ARG A 196 -21.43 2.73 -0.23
CA ARG A 196 -21.26 2.70 -1.68
C ARG A 196 -22.20 3.67 -2.39
N GLU A 197 -23.49 3.60 -2.09
CA GLU A 197 -24.51 4.49 -2.65
C GLU A 197 -24.15 5.97 -2.42
N LYS A 198 -23.81 6.34 -1.17
CA LYS A 198 -23.38 7.72 -0.85
C LYS A 198 -22.11 8.15 -1.57
N LEU A 199 -21.13 7.26 -1.70
CA LEU A 199 -19.89 7.57 -2.42
C LEU A 199 -20.18 7.81 -3.90
N GLU A 200 -20.99 6.96 -4.54
CA GLU A 200 -21.37 7.10 -5.94
C GLU A 200 -22.17 8.39 -6.19
N GLU A 201 -23.06 8.78 -5.26
CA GLU A 201 -23.76 10.07 -5.30
C GLU A 201 -22.80 11.26 -5.25
N ILE A 202 -21.85 11.27 -4.32
CA ILE A 202 -20.86 12.35 -4.16
C ILE A 202 -19.95 12.43 -5.40
N ILE A 203 -19.45 11.28 -5.86
CA ILE A 203 -18.56 11.17 -7.03
C ILE A 203 -19.26 11.73 -8.28
N LYS A 204 -20.53 11.35 -8.51
CA LYS A 204 -21.31 11.86 -9.64
C LYS A 204 -21.61 13.35 -9.52
N LYS A 205 -21.98 13.82 -8.32
CA LYS A 205 -22.30 15.24 -8.07
C LYS A 205 -21.09 16.16 -8.30
N LYS A 206 -19.88 15.67 -8.01
CA LYS A 206 -18.63 16.44 -8.08
C LYS A 206 -17.77 16.14 -9.30
N ASP A 207 -18.23 15.28 -10.20
CA ASP A 207 -17.50 14.84 -11.38
C ASP A 207 -16.07 14.34 -11.05
N LEU A 208 -15.98 13.48 -10.03
CA LEU A 208 -14.70 12.93 -9.57
C LEU A 208 -14.34 11.65 -10.34
N SER A 209 -13.07 11.51 -10.73
CA SER A 209 -12.55 10.27 -11.32
C SER A 209 -12.09 9.30 -10.23
N ILE A 210 -13.03 8.64 -9.55
CA ILE A 210 -12.76 7.70 -8.45
C ILE A 210 -13.47 6.37 -8.70
N GLU A 211 -12.72 5.28 -8.65
CA GLU A 211 -13.24 3.92 -8.84
C GLU A 211 -13.69 3.31 -7.49
N VAL A 212 -14.96 2.88 -7.38
CA VAL A 212 -15.49 2.27 -6.14
C VAL A 212 -15.58 0.75 -6.27
N LEU A 213 -14.64 0.04 -5.64
CA LEU A 213 -14.56 -1.41 -5.62
C LEU A 213 -15.17 -1.99 -4.34
N SER A 214 -15.65 -3.22 -4.41
CA SER A 214 -16.17 -3.95 -3.24
C SER A 214 -15.66 -5.38 -3.26
N LEU A 215 -15.30 -5.90 -2.09
CA LEU A 215 -14.97 -7.33 -1.97
C LEU A 215 -16.21 -8.18 -2.29
N SER A 216 -16.07 -9.10 -3.23
CA SER A 216 -17.16 -9.98 -3.68
C SER A 216 -17.70 -10.92 -2.59
N SER A 217 -16.90 -11.20 -1.55
CA SER A 217 -17.32 -12.05 -0.44
C SER A 217 -16.53 -11.77 0.84
N LYS A 218 -17.13 -12.17 1.97
CA LYS A 218 -16.44 -12.22 3.27
C LYS A 218 -15.33 -13.26 3.21
N PHE A 219 -14.23 -12.97 3.90
CA PHE A 219 -13.17 -13.95 4.07
C PHE A 219 -13.67 -15.16 4.88
N ARG A 220 -13.58 -16.36 4.28
CA ARG A 220 -14.04 -17.63 4.88
C ARG A 220 -12.91 -18.56 5.33
N GLY A 221 -11.66 -18.11 5.29
CA GLY A 221 -10.50 -18.95 5.63
C GLY A 221 -10.39 -19.33 7.11
N TYR A 222 -11.12 -18.67 8.01
CA TYR A 222 -11.13 -18.97 9.44
C TYR A 222 -12.53 -18.76 10.03
N THR A 223 -12.74 -19.28 11.24
CA THR A 223 -13.99 -19.15 12.00
C THR A 223 -14.19 -17.74 12.56
N LEU A 224 -13.14 -17.13 13.13
CA LEU A 224 -13.17 -15.80 13.77
C LEU A 224 -12.78 -14.69 12.79
N THR A 225 -13.75 -14.27 11.97
CA THR A 225 -13.53 -13.28 10.89
C THR A 225 -14.30 -11.96 11.05
N SER A 226 -14.97 -11.77 12.19
CA SER A 226 -15.61 -10.50 12.57
C SER A 226 -15.49 -10.25 14.07
N THR A 227 -15.50 -8.97 14.47
CA THR A 227 -15.54 -8.53 15.87
C THR A 227 -16.68 -9.21 16.63
N SER A 228 -17.89 -9.26 16.05
CA SER A 228 -19.05 -9.88 16.72
C SER A 228 -18.82 -11.37 17.02
N LYS A 229 -18.25 -12.14 16.08
CA LYS A 229 -17.95 -13.56 16.31
C LYS A 229 -16.90 -13.77 17.41
N ILE A 230 -15.93 -12.87 17.49
CA ILE A 230 -14.91 -12.91 18.56
C ILE A 230 -15.57 -12.63 19.91
N ILE A 231 -16.39 -11.58 20.01
CA ILE A 231 -17.12 -11.24 21.23
C ILE A 231 -18.05 -12.39 21.65
N GLU A 232 -18.85 -12.94 20.72
CA GLU A 232 -19.73 -14.08 20.98
C GLU A 232 -18.97 -15.29 21.50
N LYS A 233 -17.77 -15.58 20.95
CA LYS A 233 -16.93 -16.69 21.42
C LYS A 233 -16.37 -16.42 22.81
N ILE A 234 -15.96 -15.19 23.12
CA ILE A 234 -15.48 -14.79 24.44
C ILE A 234 -16.61 -14.92 25.47
N LEU A 235 -17.80 -14.40 25.16
CA LEU A 235 -18.97 -14.50 26.04
C LEU A 235 -19.35 -15.97 26.30
N LYS A 236 -19.29 -16.85 25.31
CA LYS A 236 -19.53 -18.29 25.52
C LYS A 236 -18.50 -19.00 26.38
N LEU A 237 -17.30 -18.44 26.53
CA LEU A 237 -16.21 -19.03 27.30
C LEU A 237 -16.14 -18.50 28.74
N PHE A 238 -16.58 -17.26 28.95
CA PHE A 238 -16.34 -16.52 30.20
C PHE A 238 -17.57 -15.77 30.74
N GLY A 239 -18.73 -15.86 30.07
CA GLY A 239 -20.00 -15.28 30.50
C GLY A 239 -20.96 -16.36 30.98
#